data_AF-A0A218Z307-F1
#
_entry.id   AF-A0A218Z307-F1
#
_cell.length_a   1.000
_cell.length_b   1.000
_cell.length_c   1.000
_cell.angle_alpha   90.00
_cell.angle_beta   90.00
_cell.angle_gamma   90.00
#
_symmetry.space_group_name_H-M   'P 1'
#
loop_
_entity.id
_entity.type
_entity.pdbx_description
1 polymer ?
#
loop_
_entity_poly.entity_id
_entity_poly.type
_entity_poly.pdbx_seq_one_letter_code
_entity_poly.pdbx_strand_id
1 'polypeptide(L)'
;MSMWLKRFRRALRFRSEAEILRRRKAKEESASISFLAARVKNCPKCRVKVELSEGCDHVTCICSHQFCWLCLRPWGLRFHDSACRYFRPDLFRKLKMDKPDDEGLWLEAHNMVMINGIGVREVCDG
;
A
#
# COMPACT_ATOMS: atom_id res chain seq x y z
N MET A 1 -58.58 -24.66 13.36
CA MET A 1 -57.74 -23.61 12.75
C MET A 1 -56.75 -24.26 11.78
N SER A 2 -56.99 -24.09 10.47
CA SER A 2 -56.49 -24.93 9.39
C SER A 2 -54.97 -24.87 9.18
N MET A 3 -54.38 -26.04 9.03
CA MET A 3 -52.95 -26.32 8.83
C MET A 3 -52.33 -25.60 7.60
N TRP A 4 -53.16 -25.11 6.68
CA TRP A 4 -52.81 -24.40 5.45
C TRP A 4 -52.13 -23.03 5.68
N LEU A 5 -52.64 -22.22 6.63
CA LEU A 5 -52.06 -20.90 6.98
C LEU A 5 -50.68 -21.03 7.65
N LYS A 6 -50.46 -22.13 8.39
CA LYS A 6 -49.18 -22.42 9.05
C LYS A 6 -48.08 -22.76 8.04
N ARG A 7 -48.42 -23.43 6.93
CA ARG A 7 -47.49 -23.77 5.82
C ARG A 7 -47.11 -22.55 4.99
N PHE A 8 -48.05 -21.65 4.69
CA PHE A 8 -47.79 -20.39 3.98
C PHE A 8 -46.87 -19.42 4.76
N ARG A 9 -47.06 -19.27 6.08
CA ARG A 9 -46.17 -18.46 6.95
C ARG A 9 -44.75 -19.02 7.09
N ARG A 10 -44.52 -20.29 6.75
CA ARG A 10 -43.20 -20.93 6.82
C ARG A 10 -42.37 -20.61 5.57
N ALA A 11 -42.98 -20.64 4.38
CA ALA A 11 -42.32 -20.28 3.11
C ALA A 11 -41.84 -18.82 3.05
N LEU A 12 -42.58 -17.88 3.66
CA LEU A 12 -42.17 -16.46 3.74
C LEU A 12 -40.97 -16.22 4.68
N ARG A 13 -40.79 -17.04 5.73
CA ARG A 13 -39.64 -16.97 6.66
C ARG A 13 -38.36 -17.60 6.10
N PHE A 14 -38.49 -18.62 5.24
CA PHE A 14 -37.34 -19.22 4.55
C PHE A 14 -36.68 -18.27 3.53
N ARG A 15 -37.44 -17.33 2.95
CA ARG A 15 -36.92 -16.35 1.98
C ARG A 15 -36.03 -15.28 2.65
N SER A 16 -36.27 -14.94 3.92
CA SER A 16 -35.48 -13.93 4.65
C SER A 16 -34.13 -14.46 5.15
N GLU A 17 -34.03 -15.70 5.61
CA GLU A 17 -32.75 -16.27 6.11
C GLU A 17 -31.71 -16.39 4.99
N ALA A 18 -32.11 -16.88 3.82
CA ALA A 18 -31.25 -16.97 2.65
C ALA A 18 -30.77 -15.58 2.18
N GLU A 19 -31.62 -14.55 2.28
CA GLU A 19 -31.26 -13.18 1.94
C GLU A 19 -30.30 -12.56 2.96
N ILE A 20 -30.53 -12.78 4.26
CA ILE A 20 -29.63 -12.36 5.33
C ILE A 20 -28.24 -12.98 5.16
N LEU A 21 -28.17 -14.29 4.88
CA LEU A 21 -26.91 -14.98 4.64
C LEU A 21 -26.17 -14.42 3.42
N ARG A 22 -26.88 -14.18 2.31
CA ARG A 22 -26.30 -13.56 1.10
C ARG A 22 -25.73 -12.18 1.38
N ARG A 23 -26.45 -11.34 2.14
CA ARG A 23 -25.99 -9.98 2.51
C ARG A 23 -24.75 -10.03 3.42
N ARG A 24 -24.70 -10.96 4.38
CA ARG A 24 -23.51 -11.15 5.24
C ARG A 24 -22.31 -11.59 4.42
N LYS A 25 -22.48 -12.61 3.58
CA LYS A 25 -21.42 -13.11 2.69
C LYS A 25 -20.90 -12.01 1.76
N ALA A 26 -21.78 -11.24 1.13
CA ALA A 26 -21.39 -10.12 0.26
C ALA A 26 -20.60 -9.02 1.03
N LYS A 27 -20.94 -8.79 2.30
CA LYS A 27 -20.22 -7.83 3.16
C LYS A 27 -18.85 -8.35 3.59
N GLU A 28 -18.75 -9.63 3.89
CA GLU A 28 -17.49 -10.30 4.23
C GLU A 28 -16.56 -10.36 3.01
N GLU A 29 -17.09 -10.71 1.84
CA GLU A 29 -16.36 -10.70 0.57
C GLU A 29 -15.85 -9.29 0.23
N SER A 30 -16.68 -8.24 0.36
CA SER A 30 -16.25 -6.87 0.09
C SER A 30 -15.20 -6.36 1.08
N ALA A 31 -15.32 -6.72 2.36
CA ALA A 31 -14.31 -6.41 3.37
C ALA A 31 -12.99 -7.14 3.08
N SER A 32 -13.05 -8.42 2.68
CA SER A 32 -11.88 -9.20 2.29
C SER A 32 -11.19 -8.64 1.05
N ILE A 33 -11.95 -8.26 0.02
CA ILE A 33 -11.41 -7.62 -1.20
C ILE A 33 -10.75 -6.27 -0.86
N SER A 34 -11.38 -5.45 -0.02
CA SER A 34 -10.82 -4.17 0.42
C SER A 34 -9.52 -4.35 1.19
N PHE A 35 -9.47 -5.33 2.09
CA PHE A 35 -8.28 -5.66 2.86
C PHE A 35 -7.12 -6.11 1.97
N LEU A 36 -7.39 -6.98 0.98
CA LEU A 36 -6.40 -7.41 -0.01
C LEU A 36 -5.93 -6.24 -0.88
N ALA A 37 -6.84 -5.37 -1.31
CA ALA A 37 -6.50 -4.19 -2.10
C ALA A 37 -5.62 -3.19 -1.32
N ALA A 38 -5.77 -3.11 0.00
CA ALA A 38 -4.92 -2.27 0.85
C ALA A 38 -3.51 -2.84 1.03
N ARG A 39 -3.35 -4.17 0.94
CA ARG A 39 -2.09 -4.88 1.17
C ARG A 39 -1.33 -5.24 -0.11
N VAL A 40 -1.90 -5.00 -1.30
CA VAL A 40 -1.28 -5.34 -2.58
C VAL A 40 -1.19 -4.10 -3.47
N LYS A 41 0.02 -3.77 -3.95
CA LYS A 41 0.28 -2.69 -4.90
C LYS A 41 1.17 -3.18 -6.04
N ASN A 42 1.20 -2.46 -7.14
CA ASN A 42 2.10 -2.76 -8.26
C ASN A 42 3.47 -2.14 -8.01
N CYS A 43 4.54 -2.88 -8.33
CA CYS A 43 5.89 -2.33 -8.35
C CYS A 43 5.99 -1.16 -9.37
N PRO A 44 6.55 0.00 -9.01
CA PRO A 44 6.68 1.14 -9.92
C PRO A 44 7.61 0.85 -11.11
N LYS A 45 8.56 -0.08 -10.96
CA LYS A 45 9.52 -0.46 -12.02
C LYS A 45 8.98 -1.52 -12.97
N CYS A 46 8.57 -2.69 -12.45
CA CYS A 46 8.18 -3.84 -13.29
C CYS A 46 6.67 -4.11 -13.34
N ARG A 47 5.86 -3.35 -12.58
CA ARG A 47 4.39 -3.47 -12.49
C ARG A 47 3.86 -4.80 -11.94
N VAL A 48 4.72 -5.70 -11.49
CA VAL A 48 4.32 -6.93 -10.79
C VAL A 48 3.66 -6.57 -9.46
N LYS A 49 2.62 -7.33 -9.07
CA LYS A 49 1.96 -7.18 -7.78
C LYS A 49 2.90 -7.55 -6.64
N VAL A 50 2.97 -6.70 -5.63
CA VAL A 50 3.78 -6.88 -4.43
C VAL A 50 2.87 -6.74 -3.21
N GLU A 51 3.02 -7.65 -2.26
CA GLU A 51 2.33 -7.59 -0.98
C GLU A 51 3.16 -6.79 0.03
N LEU A 52 2.50 -5.97 0.84
CA LEU A 52 3.16 -5.24 1.93
C LEU A 52 3.62 -6.22 3.02
N SER A 53 4.92 -6.19 3.32
CA SER A 53 5.48 -6.82 4.51
C SER A 53 4.96 -6.12 5.76
N GLU A 54 4.49 -6.87 6.75
CA GLU A 54 3.97 -6.30 7.98
C GLU A 54 5.05 -5.49 8.72
N GLY A 55 4.68 -4.27 9.15
CA GLY A 55 5.52 -3.45 10.01
C GLY A 55 6.60 -2.60 9.31
N CYS A 56 6.75 -2.68 7.98
CA CYS A 56 7.76 -1.91 7.26
C CYS A 56 7.22 -1.32 5.95
N ASP A 57 7.39 -0.01 5.76
CA ASP A 57 7.05 0.68 4.52
C ASP A 57 8.16 0.55 3.45
N HIS A 58 9.27 -0.14 3.74
CA HIS A 58 10.30 -0.50 2.77
C HIS A 58 9.91 -1.82 2.09
N VAL A 59 9.71 -1.78 0.78
CA VAL A 59 9.36 -2.96 -0.01
C VAL A 59 10.43 -3.27 -1.04
N THR A 60 10.92 -4.50 -1.03
CA THR A 60 11.83 -5.03 -2.05
C THR A 60 11.05 -5.91 -3.02
N CYS A 61 10.98 -5.49 -4.28
CA CYS A 61 10.35 -6.29 -5.34
C CYS A 61 11.28 -7.44 -5.78
N ILE A 62 10.68 -8.50 -6.35
CA ILE A 62 11.40 -9.60 -7.02
C ILE A 62 12.31 -9.14 -8.16
N CYS A 63 12.07 -7.95 -8.75
CA CYS A 63 12.96 -7.35 -9.75
C CYS A 63 14.15 -6.59 -9.13
N SER A 64 14.39 -6.81 -7.83
CA SER A 64 15.40 -6.15 -7.00
C SER A 64 15.19 -4.63 -6.83
N HIS A 65 14.04 -4.09 -7.26
CA HIS A 65 13.72 -2.69 -7.02
C HIS A 65 13.18 -2.50 -5.61
N GLN A 66 13.87 -1.65 -4.85
CA GLN A 66 13.50 -1.25 -3.49
C GLN A 66 12.76 0.09 -3.52
N PHE A 67 11.59 0.16 -2.92
CA PHE A 67 10.75 1.36 -2.93
C PHE A 67 9.93 1.52 -1.65
N CYS A 68 9.43 2.74 -1.42
CA CYS A 68 8.54 3.06 -0.32
C CYS A 68 7.11 2.67 -0.64
N TRP A 69 6.44 1.92 0.23
CA TRP A 69 5.04 1.54 0.06
C TRP A 69 4.09 2.73 0.03
N LEU A 70 4.42 3.81 0.76
CA LEU A 70 3.54 4.98 0.89
C LEU A 70 3.54 5.84 -0.37
N CYS A 71 4.73 6.17 -0.89
CA CYS A 71 4.89 7.13 -1.99
C CYS A 71 5.45 6.51 -3.28
N LEU A 72 5.74 5.21 -3.29
CA LEU A 72 6.27 4.46 -4.45
C LEU A 72 7.61 4.97 -5.00
N ARG A 73 8.31 5.82 -4.24
CA ARG A 73 9.64 6.31 -4.60
C ARG A 73 10.72 5.28 -4.26
N PRO A 74 11.81 5.22 -5.04
CA PRO A 74 12.96 4.35 -4.74
C PRO A 74 13.54 4.58 -3.34
N TRP A 75 13.81 3.52 -2.61
CA TRP A 75 14.20 3.58 -1.18
C TRP A 75 15.62 4.14 -0.98
N GLY A 76 16.57 3.81 -1.85
CA GLY A 76 18.00 4.12 -1.69
C GLY A 76 18.36 5.61 -1.69
N LEU A 77 17.47 6.48 -2.18
CA LEU A 77 17.79 7.90 -2.39
C LEU A 77 17.18 8.84 -1.36
N ARG A 78 16.36 8.34 -0.43
CA ARG A 78 15.67 9.12 0.61
C ARG A 78 14.89 10.33 0.06
N PHE A 79 14.51 10.28 -1.21
CA PHE A 79 13.58 11.21 -1.84
C PHE A 79 12.20 10.58 -1.80
N HIS A 80 11.45 10.94 -0.76
CA HIS A 80 10.04 10.62 -0.68
C HIS A 80 9.22 11.86 -1.07
N ASP A 81 7.97 11.64 -1.46
CA ASP A 81 7.06 12.76 -1.71
C ASP A 81 6.83 13.56 -0.43
N SER A 82 6.50 14.84 -0.53
CA SER A 82 6.35 15.75 0.62
C SER A 82 5.29 15.31 1.65
N ALA A 83 4.30 14.53 1.22
CA ALA A 83 3.28 13.93 2.08
C ALA A 83 3.71 12.60 2.74
N CYS A 84 4.88 12.08 2.39
CA CYS A 84 5.40 10.83 2.96
C CYS A 84 6.05 11.09 4.31
N ARG A 85 5.80 10.21 5.29
CA ARG A 85 6.43 10.29 6.62
C ARG A 85 7.98 10.18 6.61
N TYR A 86 8.55 9.66 5.52
CA TYR A 86 9.99 9.54 5.32
C TYR A 86 10.58 10.73 4.55
N PHE A 87 9.77 11.74 4.23
CA PHE A 87 10.24 12.95 3.57
C PHE A 87 11.25 13.70 4.46
N ARG A 88 12.39 14.05 3.85
CA ARG A 88 13.49 14.78 4.50
C ARG A 88 13.63 16.16 3.89
N PRO A 89 12.89 17.17 4.40
CA PRO A 89 12.95 18.53 3.85
C PRO A 89 14.34 19.17 4.00
N ASP A 90 15.10 18.75 5.00
CA ASP A 90 16.49 19.17 5.22
C ASP A 90 17.41 18.69 4.09
N LEU A 91 17.22 17.47 3.60
CA LEU A 91 17.98 16.91 2.47
C LEU A 91 17.54 17.55 1.15
N PHE A 92 16.22 17.70 0.96
CA PHE A 92 15.64 18.32 -0.23
C PHE A 92 16.19 19.74 -0.46
N ARG A 93 16.27 20.55 0.59
CA ARG A 93 16.85 21.91 0.53
C ARG A 93 18.35 21.89 0.23
N LYS A 94 19.11 20.99 0.86
CA LYS A 94 20.57 20.88 0.66
C LYS A 94 20.94 20.54 -0.79
N LEU A 95 20.11 19.72 -1.43
CA LEU A 95 20.35 19.26 -2.80
C LEU A 95 19.78 20.21 -3.86
N LYS A 96 19.19 21.35 -3.46
CA LYS A 96 18.62 22.37 -4.38
C LYS A 96 17.75 21.76 -5.49
N MET A 97 16.92 20.78 -5.12
CA MET A 97 16.03 20.14 -6.08
C MET A 97 14.82 21.03 -6.32
N ASP A 98 14.67 21.54 -7.55
CA ASP A 98 13.55 22.40 -7.93
C ASP A 98 12.35 21.61 -8.48
N LYS A 99 12.53 20.33 -8.85
CA LYS A 99 11.47 19.44 -9.34
C LYS A 99 11.56 18.02 -8.73
N PRO A 100 10.44 17.42 -8.29
CA PRO A 100 10.42 16.11 -7.62
C PRO A 100 10.60 14.90 -8.56
N ASP A 101 10.69 15.11 -9.87
CA ASP A 101 10.63 14.07 -10.91
C ASP A 101 11.72 14.18 -12.00
N ASP A 102 12.78 14.98 -11.79
CA ASP A 102 13.89 15.06 -12.74
C ASP A 102 14.78 13.79 -12.66
N GLU A 103 14.61 12.87 -13.62
CA GLU A 103 15.39 11.62 -13.75
C GLU A 103 16.92 11.84 -13.91
N GLY A 104 17.37 13.06 -14.18
CA GLY A 104 18.79 13.41 -14.36
C GLY A 104 19.60 13.62 -13.07
N LEU A 105 18.96 13.92 -11.93
CA LEU A 105 19.64 14.21 -10.66
C LEU A 105 20.06 12.95 -9.86
N TRP A 106 19.70 11.76 -10.35
CA TRP A 106 19.77 10.49 -9.61
C TRP A 106 21.20 9.99 -9.37
N LEU A 107 22.13 10.25 -10.30
CA LEU A 107 23.55 9.89 -10.13
C LEU A 107 24.34 10.92 -9.34
N GLU A 108 24.04 12.21 -9.51
CA GLU A 108 24.73 13.29 -8.79
C GLU A 108 24.36 13.33 -7.31
N ALA A 109 23.07 13.13 -6.98
CA ALA A 109 22.61 13.05 -5.59
C ALA A 109 23.15 11.81 -4.85
N HIS A 110 23.23 10.65 -5.52
CA HIS A 110 23.87 9.45 -4.97
C HIS A 110 25.33 9.70 -4.58
N ASN A 111 26.10 10.33 -5.48
CA ASN A 111 27.49 10.66 -5.22
C ASN A 111 27.63 11.67 -4.05
N MET A 112 26.74 12.67 -3.93
CA MET A 112 26.78 13.63 -2.82
C MET A 112 26.45 13.00 -1.45
N VAL A 113 25.55 12.02 -1.42
CA VAL A 113 25.20 11.28 -0.19
C VAL A 113 26.35 10.41 0.29
N MET A 114 27.08 9.76 -0.63
CA MET A 114 28.22 8.89 -0.31
C MET A 114 29.51 9.66 -0.02
N ILE A 115 29.74 10.83 -0.64
CA ILE A 115 30.98 11.61 -0.50
C ILE A 115 30.99 12.49 0.76
N ASN A 116 29.85 13.04 1.19
CA ASN A 116 29.82 14.06 2.25
C ASN A 116 29.38 13.56 3.64
N GLY A 117 29.30 12.23 3.85
CA GLY A 117 29.03 11.67 5.18
C GLY A 117 27.74 12.18 5.83
N ILE A 118 26.70 12.46 5.03
CA ILE A 118 25.38 12.86 5.54
C ILE A 118 24.79 11.65 6.26
N GLY A 119 25.12 11.50 7.54
CA GLY A 119 24.71 10.40 8.39
C GLY A 119 23.20 10.25 8.38
N VAL A 120 22.76 9.06 8.04
CA VAL A 120 21.35 8.71 8.01
C VAL A 120 21.09 7.56 8.95
N ARG A 121 20.22 7.82 9.92
CA ARG A 121 19.70 6.79 10.78
C ARG A 121 18.78 5.94 9.90
N GLU A 122 19.21 4.72 9.59
CA GLU A 122 18.41 3.69 8.96
C GLU A 122 17.21 3.44 9.88
N VAL A 123 15.99 3.66 9.38
CA VAL A 123 14.77 3.49 10.19
C VAL A 123 14.18 2.09 10.01
N CYS A 124 14.67 1.27 9.07
CA CYS A 124 14.07 -0.03 8.79
C CYS A 124 15.02 -1.10 8.24
N ASP A 125 16.34 -0.91 8.28
CA ASP A 125 17.27 -2.01 8.06
C ASP A 125 17.52 -2.60 9.45
N GLY A 126 17.10 -3.85 9.65
CA GLY A 126 17.06 -4.51 10.96
C GLY A 126 18.40 -4.56 11.68
#